data_AF-A0A440WG69-F1
#
_entry.id   AF-A0A440WG69-F1
#
_cell.length_a   1.000
_cell.length_b   1.000
_cell.length_c   1.000
_cell.angle_alpha   90.00
_cell.angle_beta   90.00
_cell.angle_gamma   90.00
#
_symmetry.space_group_name_H-M   'P 1'
#
loop_
_entity.id
_entity.type
_entity.pdbx_description
1 polymer ?
#
loop_
_entity_poly.entity_id
_entity_poly.type
_entity_poly.pdbx_seq_one_letter_code
_entity_poly.pdbx_strand_id
1 'polypeptide(L)'
;MSLLCETPNPSRRAVLTTGGALFAWACLPRFARAADHRDPRLIVIILRGALDGLSTIGPLGDPDYAGLHGVAKLGGLAVGPSMPLVIRGAAPVLGWAPQALPTPSDALAERVLDLYNHRDPVLAAVLQKGLDADRMAMSDQLDGSTMKPYGGLANAACMRQSAQGAAKLMAADDGPRIAALAFDGWDTHVNEGGATGRLAKLLGGLDGAFEEFEKGLGERWKDTAIVAITEFGRTARVNGTVGTDHGTGTVVLLAGGAIKGGRVIADWPGLKPAQLYQGRDLAPTSDVRAVLKGLLAEQFGLSAAVLGDKVFPDSGEVKPMRDLVA
;
A
#
# COMPACT_ATOMS: atom_id res chain seq x y z
N MET A 1 -21.46 -0.33 -78.60
CA MET A 1 -22.53 0.26 -77.78
C MET A 1 -22.02 0.26 -76.34
N SER A 2 -21.71 1.45 -75.82
CA SER A 2 -21.13 1.70 -74.50
C SER A 2 -22.25 1.95 -73.49
N LEU A 3 -22.11 1.47 -72.25
CA LEU A 3 -22.81 1.91 -71.03
C LEU A 3 -22.09 1.22 -69.84
N LEU A 4 -21.02 1.84 -69.33
CA LEU A 4 -20.98 2.79 -68.20
C LEU A 4 -20.88 2.08 -66.85
N CYS A 5 -19.66 2.11 -66.32
CA CYS A 5 -19.28 1.77 -64.95
C CYS A 5 -19.70 2.95 -64.05
N GLU A 6 -20.71 2.74 -63.20
CA GLU A 6 -21.01 3.69 -62.12
C GLU A 6 -20.05 3.43 -60.95
N THR A 7 -19.13 4.36 -60.72
CA THR A 7 -18.37 4.43 -59.47
C THR A 7 -19.27 5.04 -58.38
N PRO A 8 -19.49 4.36 -57.24
CA PRO A 8 -20.25 4.95 -56.14
C PRO A 8 -19.47 6.15 -55.59
N ASN A 9 -20.05 7.35 -55.71
CA ASN A 9 -19.50 8.59 -55.19
C ASN A 9 -20.10 8.83 -53.80
N PRO A 10 -19.38 8.52 -52.69
CA PRO A 10 -19.93 8.68 -51.35
C PRO A 10 -20.20 10.16 -51.09
N SER A 11 -21.46 10.49 -50.82
CA SER A 11 -21.84 11.88 -50.53
C SER A 11 -21.09 12.40 -49.29
N ARG A 12 -20.77 13.70 -49.27
CA ARG A 12 -20.16 14.36 -48.08
C ARG A 12 -20.92 14.06 -46.79
N ARG A 13 -22.24 13.90 -46.88
CA ARG A 13 -23.10 13.52 -45.76
C ARG A 13 -22.80 12.10 -45.26
N ALA A 14 -22.62 11.13 -46.16
CA ALA A 14 -22.26 9.77 -45.80
C ALA A 14 -20.89 9.73 -45.08
N VAL A 15 -19.88 10.42 -45.60
CA VAL A 15 -18.54 10.48 -44.97
C VAL A 15 -18.58 11.10 -43.57
N LEU A 16 -19.32 12.20 -43.39
CA LEU A 16 -19.45 12.86 -42.08
C LEU A 16 -20.22 12.01 -41.07
N THR A 17 -21.25 11.28 -41.53
CA THR A 17 -22.05 10.42 -40.64
C THR A 17 -21.24 9.20 -40.17
N THR A 18 -20.45 8.59 -41.08
CA THR A 18 -19.59 7.45 -40.74
C THR A 18 -18.40 7.87 -39.85
N GLY A 19 -17.81 9.05 -40.09
CA GLY A 19 -16.75 9.61 -39.25
C GLY A 19 -17.23 9.96 -37.84
N GLY A 20 -18.43 10.53 -37.71
CA GLY A 20 -19.04 10.84 -36.41
C GLY A 20 -19.36 9.60 -35.57
N ALA A 21 -19.81 8.51 -36.21
CA ALA A 21 -20.10 7.25 -35.53
C ALA A 21 -18.82 6.55 -35.00
N LEU A 22 -17.70 6.64 -35.72
CA LEU A 22 -16.40 6.11 -35.28
C LEU A 22 -15.82 6.92 -34.11
N PHE A 23 -15.97 8.24 -34.12
CA PHE A 23 -15.53 9.10 -33.01
C PHE A 23 -16.40 8.91 -31.76
N ALA A 24 -17.71 8.79 -31.92
CA ALA A 24 -18.62 8.51 -30.82
C ALA A 24 -18.28 7.17 -30.14
N TRP A 25 -17.93 6.12 -30.91
CA TRP A 25 -17.54 4.82 -30.34
C TRP A 25 -16.22 4.88 -29.56
N ALA A 26 -15.25 5.68 -30.00
CA ALA A 26 -14.00 5.92 -29.28
C ALA A 26 -14.17 6.75 -27.99
N CYS A 27 -15.22 7.57 -27.91
CA CYS A 27 -15.55 8.42 -26.77
C CYS A 27 -16.67 7.86 -25.87
N LEU A 28 -17.24 6.69 -26.20
CA LEU A 28 -18.15 6.01 -25.28
C LEU A 28 -17.35 5.57 -24.04
N PRO A 29 -17.84 5.85 -22.82
CA PRO A 29 -17.23 5.30 -21.63
C PRO A 29 -17.23 3.78 -21.76
N ARG A 30 -16.03 3.20 -21.77
CA ARG A 30 -15.88 1.76 -21.57
C ARG A 30 -16.36 1.49 -20.16
N PHE A 31 -17.59 1.02 -20.02
CA PHE A 31 -18.03 0.39 -18.80
C PHE A 31 -17.11 -0.81 -18.57
N ALA A 32 -16.16 -0.67 -17.66
CA ALA A 32 -15.51 -1.81 -17.06
C ALA A 32 -16.64 -2.64 -16.45
N ARG A 33 -16.92 -3.81 -17.04
CA ARG A 33 -17.70 -4.82 -16.35
C ARG A 33 -16.93 -5.12 -15.07
N ALA A 34 -17.54 -4.87 -13.91
CA ALA A 34 -17.05 -5.43 -12.66
C ALA A 34 -16.94 -6.95 -12.88
N ALA A 35 -15.72 -7.47 -12.83
CA ALA A 35 -15.53 -8.88 -12.58
C ALA A 35 -16.25 -9.20 -11.27
N ASP A 36 -17.03 -10.28 -11.26
CA ASP A 36 -17.80 -10.85 -10.15
C ASP A 36 -17.46 -10.28 -8.77
N HIS A 37 -18.45 -9.75 -8.03
CA HIS A 37 -18.55 -9.60 -6.56
C HIS A 37 -17.26 -9.45 -5.69
N ARG A 38 -16.11 -9.05 -6.24
CA ARG A 38 -14.82 -8.97 -5.58
C ARG A 38 -14.67 -7.59 -4.95
N ASP A 39 -14.17 -7.57 -3.73
CA ASP A 39 -13.85 -6.35 -3.00
C ASP A 39 -12.33 -6.28 -2.76
N PRO A 40 -11.53 -5.97 -3.81
CA PRO A 40 -10.08 -6.07 -3.74
C PRO A 40 -9.50 -5.12 -2.69
N ARG A 41 -8.69 -5.68 -1.79
CA ARG A 41 -7.95 -4.95 -0.76
C ARG A 41 -6.46 -5.09 -1.00
N LEU A 42 -5.71 -3.99 -0.92
CA LEU A 42 -4.26 -3.99 -1.02
C LEU A 42 -3.63 -3.42 0.25
N ILE A 43 -2.70 -4.17 0.83
CA ILE A 43 -1.90 -3.71 1.96
C ILE A 43 -0.45 -3.66 1.52
N VAL A 44 0.17 -2.49 1.62
CA VAL A 44 1.59 -2.28 1.34
C VAL A 44 2.32 -2.12 2.66
N ILE A 45 3.28 -2.99 2.93
CA ILE A 45 4.12 -2.93 4.13
C ILE A 45 5.55 -2.60 3.69
N ILE A 46 6.07 -1.47 4.16
CA ILE A 46 7.45 -1.06 3.94
C ILE A 46 8.25 -1.48 5.17
N LEU A 47 9.21 -2.37 4.98
CA LEU A 47 10.18 -2.82 5.99
C LEU A 47 11.35 -1.82 6.01
N ARG A 48 11.24 -0.81 6.87
CA ARG A 48 12.10 0.38 6.90
C ARG A 48 13.40 0.20 7.69
N GLY A 49 14.42 0.90 7.22
CA GLY A 49 15.79 0.76 7.73
C GLY A 49 16.63 2.03 7.87
N ALA A 50 16.34 3.13 7.16
CA ALA A 50 16.98 4.42 7.46
C ALA A 50 15.99 5.55 7.18
N LEU A 51 15.47 6.16 8.25
CA LEU A 51 14.43 7.19 8.13
C LEU A 51 15.03 8.52 7.66
N ASP A 52 14.52 9.02 6.53
CA ASP A 52 14.64 10.43 6.14
C ASP A 52 13.85 11.33 7.11
N GLY A 53 14.57 12.17 7.85
CA GLY A 53 14.04 13.10 8.84
C GLY A 53 13.28 14.30 8.26
N LEU A 54 13.16 14.42 6.92
CA LEU A 54 12.52 15.55 6.25
C LEU A 54 11.01 15.37 5.98
N SER A 55 10.45 14.20 6.29
CA SER A 55 9.07 13.82 5.90
C SER A 55 7.98 14.05 6.97
N THR A 56 8.30 14.72 8.07
CA THR A 56 7.50 14.74 9.32
C THR A 56 6.48 15.87 9.43
N ILE A 57 6.43 16.81 8.48
CA ILE A 57 5.57 18.00 8.57
C ILE A 57 4.63 18.04 7.38
N GLY A 58 3.36 17.69 7.59
CA GLY A 58 2.28 18.15 6.71
C GLY A 58 2.11 19.66 6.89
N PRO A 59 1.80 20.44 5.85
CA PRO A 59 1.62 21.88 5.96
C PRO A 59 0.31 22.22 6.70
N LEU A 60 0.32 22.02 8.02
CA LEU A 60 -0.74 22.46 8.92
C LEU A 60 -0.79 23.99 8.87
N GLY A 61 -1.76 24.54 8.13
CA GLY A 61 -1.95 25.98 7.93
C GLY A 61 -2.12 26.41 6.46
N ASP A 62 -1.97 25.50 5.50
CA ASP A 62 -2.26 25.79 4.09
C ASP A 62 -3.79 25.75 3.85
N PRO A 63 -4.42 26.85 3.36
CA PRO A 63 -5.86 26.89 3.10
C PRO A 63 -6.33 25.88 2.03
N ASP A 64 -5.43 25.45 1.14
CA ASP A 64 -5.72 24.42 0.13
C ASP A 64 -5.60 23.00 0.71
N TYR A 65 -4.85 22.82 1.82
CA TYR A 65 -4.74 21.53 2.53
C TYR A 65 -6.08 21.11 3.14
N ALA A 66 -6.85 22.05 3.70
CA ALA A 66 -8.17 21.77 4.29
C ALA A 66 -9.21 21.27 3.27
N GLY A 67 -9.12 21.72 2.00
CA GLY A 67 -10.04 21.32 0.93
C GLY A 67 -9.82 19.92 0.37
N LEU A 68 -8.65 19.32 0.61
CA LEU A 68 -8.27 18.00 0.11
C LEU A 68 -8.67 16.83 1.04
N HIS A 69 -9.10 17.12 2.27
CA HIS A 69 -9.45 16.12 3.30
C HIS A 69 -10.97 15.90 3.48
N GLY A 70 -11.77 16.23 2.47
CA GLY A 70 -13.09 15.65 2.32
C GLY A 70 -12.95 14.13 2.21
N VAL A 71 -13.41 13.39 3.21
CA VAL A 71 -13.42 11.92 3.19
C VAL A 71 -14.42 11.52 2.11
N ALA A 72 -13.92 11.30 0.90
CA ALA A 72 -14.67 10.63 -0.13
C ALA A 72 -14.76 9.15 0.27
N LYS A 73 -15.96 8.60 0.12
CA LYS A 73 -16.22 7.17 -0.03
C LYS A 73 -15.15 6.62 -1.00
N LEU A 74 -14.31 5.69 -0.54
CA LEU A 74 -13.12 5.16 -1.23
C LEU A 74 -11.87 6.05 -1.08
N GLY A 75 -11.02 5.70 -0.11
CA GLY A 75 -9.73 6.36 0.15
C GLY A 75 -8.62 5.38 0.52
N GLY A 76 -7.43 5.92 0.78
CA GLY A 76 -6.28 5.19 1.33
C GLY A 76 -6.25 5.21 2.85
N LEU A 77 -5.51 4.28 3.45
CA LEU A 77 -5.20 4.25 4.88
C LEU A 77 -3.67 4.36 5.05
N ALA A 78 -3.21 5.37 5.76
CA ALA A 78 -1.83 5.45 6.22
C ALA A 78 -1.77 5.03 7.68
N VAL A 79 -0.97 4.01 7.99
CA VAL A 79 -0.81 3.52 9.36
C VAL A 79 0.58 3.83 9.88
N GLY A 80 0.62 4.49 11.03
CA GLY A 80 1.84 4.87 11.73
C GLY A 80 1.99 6.39 11.88
N PRO A 81 3.01 6.84 12.63
CA PRO A 81 3.17 8.24 13.01
C PRO A 81 3.53 9.16 11.82
N SER A 82 3.90 8.59 10.67
CA SER A 82 4.21 9.31 9.45
C SER A 82 3.52 8.64 8.26
N MET A 83 2.90 9.44 7.39
CA MET A 83 2.25 8.93 6.18
C MET A 83 3.30 8.43 5.16
N PRO A 84 3.29 7.13 4.79
CA PRO A 84 4.22 6.58 3.80
C PRO A 84 4.11 7.28 2.45
N LEU A 85 5.23 7.49 1.76
CA LEU A 85 5.24 8.17 0.45
C LEU A 85 4.36 7.47 -0.60
N VAL A 86 4.31 6.13 -0.55
CA VAL A 86 3.57 5.30 -1.52
C VAL A 86 2.05 5.53 -1.51
N ILE A 87 1.48 6.08 -0.44
CA ILE A 87 0.04 6.37 -0.33
C ILE A 87 -0.28 7.86 -0.50
N ARG A 88 0.72 8.74 -0.65
CA ARG A 88 0.49 10.17 -0.84
C ARG A 88 -0.03 10.45 -2.26
N GLY A 89 -1.05 11.28 -2.37
CA GLY A 89 -1.61 11.68 -3.66
C GLY A 89 -2.87 12.53 -3.50
N ALA A 90 -3.57 12.74 -4.61
CA ALA A 90 -4.80 13.53 -4.63
C ALA A 90 -6.02 12.79 -4.02
N ALA A 91 -5.95 11.48 -3.84
CA ALA A 91 -7.00 10.71 -3.19
C ALA A 91 -6.98 10.96 -1.68
N PRO A 92 -8.14 11.03 -1.01
CA PRO A 92 -8.18 11.21 0.43
C PRO A 92 -7.55 10.01 1.14
N VAL A 93 -6.71 10.30 2.13
CA VAL A 93 -6.04 9.29 2.96
C VAL A 93 -6.43 9.53 4.42
N LEU A 94 -6.96 8.48 5.06
CA LEU A 94 -7.11 8.45 6.51
C LEU A 94 -5.75 8.15 7.14
N GLY A 95 -5.27 9.03 8.02
CA GLY A 95 -4.10 8.76 8.84
C GLY A 95 -4.53 8.19 10.20
N TRP A 96 -3.99 7.05 10.59
CA TRP A 96 -4.19 6.47 11.92
C TRP A 96 -2.88 5.86 12.44
N ALA A 97 -2.67 5.91 13.75
CA ALA A 97 -1.52 5.27 14.38
C ALA A 97 -1.91 4.76 15.78
N PRO A 98 -1.47 3.56 16.18
CA PRO A 98 -1.69 3.08 17.54
C PRO A 98 -1.04 4.04 18.55
N GLN A 99 -1.81 4.49 19.53
CA GLN A 99 -1.33 5.42 20.55
C GLN A 99 -0.51 4.69 21.61
N ALA A 100 0.77 5.06 21.74
CA ALA A 100 1.63 4.60 22.84
C ALA A 100 1.41 5.40 24.14
N LEU A 101 0.70 6.53 24.05
CA LEU A 101 0.36 7.35 25.21
C LEU A 101 -0.88 6.78 25.95
N PRO A 102 -0.99 7.04 27.27
CA PRO A 102 -2.21 6.77 28.00
C PRO A 102 -3.41 7.39 27.29
N THR A 103 -4.51 6.65 27.20
CA THR A 103 -5.73 7.19 26.59
C THR A 103 -6.22 8.34 27.46
N PRO A 104 -6.49 9.53 26.89
CA PRO A 104 -7.15 10.60 27.65
C PRO A 104 -8.52 10.11 28.14
N SER A 105 -9.04 10.71 29.21
CA SER A 105 -10.43 10.41 29.60
C SER A 105 -11.38 10.85 28.49
N ASP A 106 -12.49 10.12 28.30
CA ASP A 106 -13.52 10.48 27.32
C ASP A 106 -13.98 11.94 27.51
N ALA A 107 -14.12 12.36 28.77
CA ALA A 107 -14.45 13.73 29.14
C ALA A 107 -13.42 14.78 28.66
N LEU A 108 -12.13 14.44 28.56
CA LEU A 108 -11.13 15.34 27.99
C LEU A 108 -11.25 15.43 26.47
N ALA A 109 -11.41 14.29 25.79
CA ALA A 109 -11.59 14.26 24.33
C ALA A 109 -12.83 15.05 23.90
N GLU A 110 -13.97 14.87 24.59
CA GLU A 110 -15.21 15.60 24.35
C GLU A 110 -15.06 17.11 24.56
N ARG A 111 -14.35 17.53 25.61
CA ARG A 111 -14.11 18.97 25.87
C ARG A 111 -13.21 19.62 24.83
N VAL A 112 -12.19 18.92 24.34
CA VAL A 112 -11.34 19.44 23.26
C VAL A 112 -12.15 19.52 21.96
N LEU A 113 -12.98 18.52 21.69
CA LEU A 113 -13.88 18.54 20.54
C LEU A 113 -14.89 19.69 20.61
N ASP A 114 -15.51 19.91 21.77
CA ASP A 114 -16.43 21.05 22.01
C ASP A 114 -15.73 22.40 21.81
N LEU A 115 -14.50 22.54 22.32
CA LEU A 115 -13.67 23.72 22.07
C LEU A 115 -13.45 23.95 20.58
N TYR A 116 -13.11 22.91 19.81
CA TYR A 116 -12.93 23.03 18.37
C TYR A 116 -14.25 23.29 17.65
N ASN A 117 -15.37 22.68 18.04
CA ASN A 117 -16.68 22.99 17.44
C ASN A 117 -17.00 24.49 17.52
N HIS A 118 -16.59 25.14 18.61
CA HIS A 118 -16.80 26.58 18.81
C HIS A 118 -15.74 27.48 18.16
N ARG A 119 -14.52 26.99 17.91
CA ARG A 119 -13.38 27.84 17.49
C ARG A 119 -12.88 27.53 16.09
N ASP A 120 -12.97 26.28 15.67
CA ASP A 120 -12.45 25.76 14.42
C ASP A 120 -13.23 24.48 14.01
N PRO A 121 -14.37 24.64 13.32
CA PRO A 121 -15.19 23.51 12.88
C PRO A 121 -14.44 22.54 11.95
N VAL A 122 -13.39 22.99 11.25
CA VAL A 122 -12.57 22.14 10.38
C VAL A 122 -11.74 21.20 11.25
N LEU A 123 -11.03 21.72 12.25
CA LEU A 123 -10.31 20.90 13.21
C LEU A 123 -11.24 20.00 14.01
N ALA A 124 -12.45 20.47 14.36
CA ALA A 124 -13.44 19.64 15.04
C ALA A 124 -13.84 18.41 14.21
N ALA A 125 -14.11 18.61 12.92
CA ALA A 125 -14.44 17.52 12.01
C ALA A 125 -13.28 16.53 11.83
N VAL A 126 -12.03 17.02 11.79
CA VAL A 126 -10.84 16.16 11.71
C VAL A 126 -10.62 15.39 13.00
N LEU A 127 -10.75 16.03 14.16
CA LEU A 127 -10.60 15.39 15.47
C LEU A 127 -11.66 14.31 15.69
N GLN A 128 -12.93 14.60 15.38
CA GLN A 128 -14.03 13.64 15.49
C GLN A 128 -13.71 12.37 14.68
N LYS A 129 -13.28 12.54 13.42
CA LYS A 129 -12.88 11.41 12.57
C LYS A 129 -11.71 10.62 13.13
N GLY A 130 -10.72 11.29 13.72
CA GLY A 130 -9.59 10.65 14.38
C GLY A 130 -10.02 9.81 15.58
N LEU A 131 -10.92 10.33 16.41
CA LEU A 131 -11.49 9.62 17.56
C LEU A 131 -12.33 8.41 17.12
N ASP A 132 -13.12 8.56 16.06
CA ASP A 132 -13.93 7.46 15.52
C ASP A 132 -13.07 6.34 14.92
N ALA A 133 -12.00 6.71 14.19
CA ALA A 133 -11.02 5.75 13.69
C ALA A 133 -10.31 5.02 14.84
N ASP A 134 -9.91 5.73 15.89
CA ASP A 134 -9.24 5.11 17.05
C ASP A 134 -10.18 4.14 17.79
N ARG A 135 -11.43 4.54 18.01
CA ARG A 135 -12.45 3.67 18.65
C ARG A 135 -12.71 2.40 17.84
N MET A 136 -12.77 2.51 16.51
CA MET A 136 -12.94 1.37 15.62
C MET A 136 -11.71 0.46 15.61
N ALA A 137 -10.51 1.03 15.49
CA ALA A 137 -9.27 0.27 15.45
C ALA A 137 -8.99 -0.44 16.79
N MET A 138 -9.33 0.19 17.91
CA MET A 138 -8.99 -0.26 19.27
C MET A 138 -10.19 -0.86 20.02
N SER A 139 -11.27 -1.24 19.33
CA SER A 139 -12.53 -1.71 19.94
C SER A 139 -12.40 -2.84 20.96
N ASP A 140 -11.39 -3.70 20.81
CA ASP A 140 -11.19 -4.89 21.66
C ASP A 140 -10.22 -4.62 22.81
N GLN A 141 -9.59 -3.42 22.84
CA GLN A 141 -8.68 -2.97 23.89
C GLN A 141 -9.37 -2.05 24.91
N LEU A 142 -10.71 -2.05 24.93
CA LEU A 142 -11.54 -1.28 25.87
C LEU A 142 -11.47 -1.82 27.32
N ASP A 143 -10.92 -3.02 27.53
CA ASP A 143 -10.47 -3.41 28.85
C ASP A 143 -9.09 -2.77 29.10
N GLY A 144 -9.00 -1.87 30.07
CA GLY A 144 -7.77 -1.15 30.40
C GLY A 144 -6.66 -2.00 31.01
N SER A 145 -6.65 -3.33 30.81
CA SER A 145 -5.70 -4.26 31.42
C SER A 145 -4.56 -4.68 30.48
N THR A 146 -4.63 -4.35 29.18
CA THR A 146 -3.55 -4.63 28.24
C THR A 146 -2.53 -3.48 28.21
N MET A 147 -1.33 -3.77 28.69
CA MET A 147 -0.16 -2.89 28.56
C MET A 147 0.04 -2.51 27.08
N LYS A 148 -0.15 -1.23 26.76
CA LYS A 148 0.14 -0.70 25.42
C LYS A 148 1.63 -0.93 25.11
N PRO A 149 1.99 -1.63 24.02
CA PRO A 149 3.38 -1.86 23.72
C PRO A 149 4.07 -0.52 23.46
N TYR A 150 5.08 -0.23 24.29
CA TYR A 150 5.88 0.98 24.22
C TYR A 150 7.07 0.75 23.27
N GLY A 151 7.34 1.70 22.40
CA GLY A 151 8.37 1.64 21.37
C GLY A 151 7.76 1.60 19.97
N GLY A 152 8.35 2.33 19.02
CA GLY A 152 7.84 2.47 17.65
C GLY A 152 7.67 1.15 16.89
N LEU A 153 7.39 1.22 15.59
CA LEU A 153 7.04 0.08 14.75
C LEU A 153 8.18 -0.93 14.51
N ALA A 154 9.27 -0.85 15.28
CA ALA A 154 10.38 -1.81 15.35
C ALA A 154 10.15 -2.91 16.40
N ASN A 155 8.94 -3.03 16.96
CA ASN A 155 8.55 -4.04 17.95
C ASN A 155 7.47 -4.96 17.38
N ALA A 156 7.64 -6.28 17.52
CA ALA A 156 6.69 -7.28 17.05
C ALA A 156 5.26 -7.09 17.59
N ALA A 157 5.10 -6.68 18.85
CA ALA A 157 3.78 -6.39 19.42
C ALA A 157 3.13 -5.16 18.76
N CYS A 158 3.91 -4.13 18.45
CA CYS A 158 3.42 -2.94 17.75
C CYS A 158 3.05 -3.24 16.29
N MET A 159 3.79 -4.14 15.62
CA MET A 159 3.44 -4.61 14.26
C MET A 159 2.07 -5.29 14.26
N ARG A 160 1.84 -6.22 15.21
CA ARG A 160 0.55 -6.91 15.39
C ARG A 160 -0.58 -5.92 15.68
N GLN A 161 -0.39 -5.02 16.65
CA GLN A 161 -1.42 -4.02 16.99
C GLN A 161 -1.76 -3.09 15.81
N SER A 162 -0.75 -2.67 15.05
CA SER A 162 -0.95 -1.84 13.85
C SER A 162 -1.73 -2.59 12.78
N ALA A 163 -1.40 -3.85 12.55
CA ALA A 163 -2.11 -4.70 11.60
C ALA A 163 -3.55 -4.96 12.04
N GLN A 164 -3.79 -5.26 13.31
CA GLN A 164 -5.12 -5.47 13.88
C GLN A 164 -6.01 -4.23 13.68
N GLY A 165 -5.53 -3.04 14.06
CA GLY A 165 -6.27 -1.79 13.89
C GLY A 165 -6.53 -1.48 12.41
N ALA A 166 -5.53 -1.64 11.56
CA ALA A 166 -5.65 -1.44 10.12
C ALA A 166 -6.67 -2.40 9.49
N ALA A 167 -6.65 -3.67 9.87
CA ALA A 167 -7.58 -4.69 9.38
C ALA A 167 -9.03 -4.29 9.70
N LYS A 168 -9.31 -3.85 10.94
CA LYS A 168 -10.65 -3.36 11.33
C LYS A 168 -11.09 -2.14 10.52
N LEU A 169 -10.20 -1.15 10.38
CA LEU A 169 -10.50 0.05 9.60
C LEU A 169 -10.81 -0.28 8.13
N MET A 170 -10.07 -1.22 7.54
CA MET A 170 -10.27 -1.67 6.17
C MET A 170 -11.49 -2.59 6.01
N ALA A 171 -11.87 -3.33 7.06
CA ALA A 171 -12.99 -4.27 7.04
C ALA A 171 -14.36 -3.57 7.06
N ALA A 172 -14.42 -2.32 7.52
CA ALA A 172 -15.64 -1.52 7.47
C ALA A 172 -16.21 -1.46 6.03
N ASP A 173 -17.54 -1.41 5.91
CA ASP A 173 -18.22 -1.41 4.60
C ASP A 173 -17.82 -0.22 3.73
N ASP A 174 -17.57 0.93 4.34
CA ASP A 174 -17.04 2.15 3.73
C ASP A 174 -15.53 2.34 3.97
N GLY A 175 -14.86 1.31 4.48
CA GLY A 175 -13.45 1.32 4.85
C GLY A 175 -12.49 1.44 3.66
N PRO A 176 -11.26 1.95 3.87
CA PRO A 176 -10.23 2.07 2.84
C PRO A 176 -9.90 0.75 2.13
N ARG A 177 -9.72 0.79 0.81
CA ARG A 177 -9.33 -0.41 0.02
C ARG A 177 -7.82 -0.61 -0.09
N ILE A 178 -7.05 0.45 0.13
CA ILE A 178 -5.59 0.41 0.08
C ILE A 178 -5.05 0.92 1.41
N ALA A 179 -4.21 0.14 2.06
CA ALA A 179 -3.46 0.58 3.23
C ALA A 179 -1.95 0.57 2.97
N ALA A 180 -1.24 1.51 3.57
CA ALA A 180 0.21 1.54 3.61
C ALA A 180 0.70 1.66 5.06
N LEU A 181 1.62 0.77 5.42
CA LEU A 181 2.25 0.70 6.73
C LEU A 181 3.77 0.73 6.57
N ALA A 182 4.45 1.25 7.57
CA ALA A 182 5.91 1.21 7.65
C ALA A 182 6.33 0.55 8.96
N PHE A 183 6.99 -0.61 8.88
CA PHE A 183 7.57 -1.26 10.04
C PHE A 183 9.05 -0.93 10.12
N ASP A 184 9.50 -0.43 11.26
CA ASP A 184 10.88 0.03 11.43
C ASP A 184 11.80 -1.10 11.90
N GLY A 185 13.10 -0.80 11.95
CA GLY A 185 14.08 -1.66 12.60
C GLY A 185 14.70 -2.74 11.71
N TRP A 186 14.47 -2.70 10.39
CA TRP A 186 14.97 -3.68 9.41
C TRP A 186 16.39 -3.39 8.91
N ASP A 187 17.00 -2.27 9.31
CA ASP A 187 18.43 -2.05 9.09
C ASP A 187 19.27 -2.69 10.20
N THR A 188 19.76 -3.88 9.88
CA THR A 188 20.46 -4.78 10.80
C THR A 188 21.97 -4.77 10.59
N HIS A 189 22.60 -3.58 10.62
CA HIS A 189 24.05 -3.45 10.50
C HIS A 189 24.84 -4.17 11.60
N VAL A 190 24.26 -4.32 12.79
CA VAL A 190 24.92 -4.88 13.97
C VAL A 190 24.06 -5.98 14.57
N ASN A 191 24.67 -7.12 14.87
CA ASN A 191 24.02 -8.25 15.54
C ASN A 191 22.65 -8.60 14.94
N GLU A 192 22.60 -8.74 13.62
CA GLU A 192 21.37 -9.03 12.87
C GLU A 192 20.65 -10.24 13.47
N GLY A 193 21.43 -11.29 13.75
CA GLY A 193 20.98 -12.48 14.46
C GLY A 193 19.87 -13.19 13.69
N GLY A 194 20.28 -14.16 12.85
CA GLY A 194 19.42 -14.89 11.90
C GLY A 194 18.24 -15.60 12.53
N ALA A 195 18.35 -16.91 12.80
CA ALA A 195 17.19 -17.74 13.19
C ALA A 195 16.64 -17.48 14.62
N THR A 196 17.41 -16.84 15.49
CA THR A 196 17.03 -16.64 16.92
C THR A 196 17.24 -15.21 17.41
N GLY A 197 17.74 -14.31 16.56
CA GLY A 197 18.13 -12.96 16.95
C GLY A 197 17.13 -11.89 16.55
N ARG A 198 17.62 -10.68 16.27
CA ARG A 198 16.78 -9.52 15.97
C ARG A 198 15.96 -9.77 14.70
N LEU A 199 16.56 -10.32 13.65
CA LEU A 199 15.86 -10.62 12.41
C LEU A 199 14.70 -11.60 12.64
N ALA A 200 14.93 -12.71 13.37
CA ALA A 200 13.86 -13.64 13.72
C ALA A 200 12.71 -12.98 14.49
N LYS A 201 13.01 -12.07 15.42
CA LYS A 201 11.98 -11.32 16.16
C LYS A 201 11.14 -10.42 15.25
N LEU A 202 11.79 -9.72 14.31
CA LEU A 202 11.10 -8.86 13.34
C LEU A 202 10.25 -9.70 12.39
N LEU A 203 10.77 -10.83 11.90
CA LEU A 203 10.02 -11.78 11.08
C LEU A 203 8.81 -12.36 11.81
N GLY A 204 8.94 -12.72 13.10
CA GLY A 204 7.81 -13.17 13.92
C GLY A 204 6.77 -12.06 14.23
N GLY A 205 7.19 -10.79 14.18
CA GLY A 205 6.30 -9.63 14.21
C GLY A 205 5.54 -9.46 12.90
N LEU A 206 6.23 -9.58 11.77
CA LEU A 206 5.63 -9.52 10.43
C LEU A 206 4.64 -10.68 10.17
N ASP A 207 5.01 -11.89 10.57
CA ASP A 207 4.14 -13.07 10.53
C ASP A 207 2.87 -12.85 11.37
N GLY A 208 3.05 -12.36 12.60
CA GLY A 208 1.92 -11.95 13.44
C GLY A 208 1.05 -10.87 12.81
N ALA A 209 1.64 -9.91 12.09
CA ALA A 209 0.86 -8.89 11.38
C ALA A 209 0.01 -9.52 10.26
N PHE A 210 0.53 -10.49 9.51
CA PHE A 210 -0.26 -11.23 8.51
C PHE A 210 -1.43 -11.98 9.16
N GLU A 211 -1.20 -12.63 10.29
CA GLU A 211 -2.24 -13.30 11.09
C GLU A 211 -3.34 -12.32 11.53
N GLU A 212 -2.99 -11.12 12.01
CA GLU A 212 -3.97 -10.10 12.40
C GLU A 212 -4.75 -9.54 11.21
N PHE A 213 -4.12 -9.39 10.04
CA PHE A 213 -4.83 -9.00 8.81
C PHE A 213 -5.83 -10.07 8.38
N GLU A 214 -5.44 -11.33 8.37
CA GLU A 214 -6.32 -12.45 8.02
C GLU A 214 -7.55 -12.50 8.94
N LYS A 215 -7.34 -12.42 10.25
CA LYS A 215 -8.43 -12.41 11.23
C LYS A 215 -9.33 -11.19 11.10
N GLY A 216 -8.74 -9.99 11.05
CA GLY A 216 -9.48 -8.73 11.12
C GLY A 216 -10.26 -8.39 9.84
N LEU A 217 -9.80 -8.84 8.67
CA LEU A 217 -10.50 -8.61 7.40
C LEU A 217 -11.65 -9.58 7.15
N GLY A 218 -11.65 -10.75 7.80
CA GLY A 218 -12.72 -11.75 7.70
C GLY A 218 -13.05 -12.11 6.26
N GLU A 219 -14.32 -11.96 5.85
CA GLU A 219 -14.79 -12.28 4.49
C GLU A 219 -14.05 -11.53 3.36
N ARG A 220 -13.42 -10.39 3.66
CA ARG A 220 -12.62 -9.61 2.68
C ARG A 220 -11.22 -10.18 2.47
N TRP A 221 -10.75 -11.08 3.34
CA TRP A 221 -9.43 -11.69 3.23
C TRP A 221 -9.21 -12.41 1.90
N LYS A 222 -10.25 -13.09 1.39
CA LYS A 222 -10.22 -13.80 0.10
C LYS A 222 -9.87 -12.89 -1.10
N ASP A 223 -10.16 -11.60 -0.98
CA ASP A 223 -9.90 -10.57 -1.99
C ASP A 223 -8.72 -9.66 -1.61
N THR A 224 -7.96 -10.02 -0.57
CA THR A 224 -6.86 -9.21 -0.04
C THR A 224 -5.51 -9.69 -0.57
N ALA A 225 -4.72 -8.72 -1.04
CA ALA A 225 -3.30 -8.88 -1.34
C ALA A 225 -2.47 -8.01 -0.37
N ILE A 226 -1.44 -8.62 0.21
CA ILE A 226 -0.40 -7.95 0.99
C ILE A 226 0.89 -8.02 0.18
N VAL A 227 1.57 -6.89 0.08
CA VAL A 227 2.94 -6.81 -0.44
C VAL A 227 3.85 -6.20 0.62
N ALA A 228 4.85 -6.95 1.05
CA ALA A 228 5.91 -6.45 1.92
C ALA A 228 7.22 -6.29 1.14
N ILE A 229 7.78 -5.09 1.17
CA ILE A 229 9.01 -4.70 0.47
C ILE A 229 9.98 -3.97 1.39
N THR A 230 11.26 -3.98 1.06
CA THR A 230 12.30 -3.20 1.75
C THR A 230 12.72 -1.99 0.90
N GLU A 231 13.29 -0.97 1.55
CA GLU A 231 13.82 0.23 0.86
C GLU A 231 15.13 -0.06 0.08
N PHE A 232 15.88 -1.06 0.52
CA PHE A 232 17.14 -1.50 -0.06
C PHE A 232 17.35 -3.01 0.19
N GLY A 233 18.28 -3.60 -0.55
CA GLY A 233 18.76 -4.95 -0.30
C GLY A 233 19.80 -5.03 0.83
N ARG A 234 20.26 -6.23 1.13
CA ARG A 234 21.39 -6.48 2.05
C ARG A 234 22.55 -7.13 1.33
N THR A 235 23.77 -6.91 1.82
CA THR A 235 24.96 -7.58 1.28
C THR A 235 24.83 -9.10 1.41
N ALA A 236 25.37 -9.83 0.43
CA ALA A 236 25.36 -11.30 0.47
C ALA A 236 26.24 -11.87 1.60
N ARG A 237 27.17 -11.06 2.13
CA ARG A 237 28.09 -11.43 3.21
C ARG A 237 27.78 -10.63 4.47
N VAL A 238 28.03 -11.27 5.61
CA VAL A 238 28.03 -10.66 6.93
C VAL A 238 29.21 -9.68 7.04
N ASN A 239 28.98 -8.53 7.68
CA ASN A 239 29.97 -7.51 7.95
C ASN A 239 30.76 -7.78 9.25
N GLY A 240 31.68 -6.88 9.62
CA GLY A 240 32.51 -7.04 10.82
C GLY A 240 31.75 -6.98 12.15
N THR A 241 30.49 -6.54 12.16
CA THR A 241 29.64 -6.37 13.35
C THR A 241 28.55 -7.44 13.47
N VAL A 242 28.73 -8.57 12.77
CA VAL A 242 27.79 -9.71 12.78
C VAL A 242 26.39 -9.28 12.32
N GLY A 243 26.33 -8.29 11.43
CA GLY A 243 25.14 -7.90 10.69
C GLY A 243 25.42 -7.94 9.18
N THR A 244 24.61 -7.27 8.39
CA THR A 244 24.85 -7.08 6.96
C THR A 244 24.91 -5.59 6.64
N ASP A 245 25.49 -5.19 5.51
CA ASP A 245 25.42 -3.80 5.06
C ASP A 245 24.32 -3.61 4.02
N HIS A 246 24.09 -2.37 3.61
CA HIS A 246 23.18 -2.06 2.50
C HIS A 246 23.71 -2.70 1.21
N GLY A 247 22.80 -3.31 0.45
CA GLY A 247 23.06 -3.97 -0.82
C GLY A 247 21.93 -3.80 -1.82
N THR A 248 22.05 -4.45 -2.97
CA THR A 248 21.17 -4.22 -4.13
C THR A 248 20.01 -5.20 -4.22
N GLY A 249 20.27 -6.51 -4.11
CA GLY A 249 19.24 -7.55 -4.22
C GLY A 249 18.34 -7.64 -2.99
N THR A 250 17.02 -7.80 -3.21
CA THR A 250 16.02 -7.95 -2.14
C THR A 250 14.97 -9.01 -2.51
N VAL A 251 14.04 -9.27 -1.59
CA VAL A 251 12.86 -10.10 -1.77
C VAL A 251 11.60 -9.24 -1.66
N VAL A 252 10.61 -9.54 -2.50
CA VAL A 252 9.23 -9.05 -2.33
C VAL A 252 8.40 -10.19 -1.78
N LEU A 253 7.79 -10.00 -0.61
CA LEU A 253 6.91 -10.99 -0.01
C LEU A 253 5.47 -10.67 -0.37
N LEU A 254 4.77 -11.65 -0.95
CA LEU A 254 3.34 -11.57 -1.24
C LEU A 254 2.57 -12.52 -0.34
N ALA A 255 1.51 -12.03 0.29
CA ALA A 255 0.62 -12.79 1.16
C ALA A 255 -0.84 -12.33 0.97
N GLY A 256 -1.81 -13.03 1.53
CA GLY A 256 -3.22 -12.68 1.41
C GLY A 256 -4.05 -13.74 0.69
N GLY A 257 -5.35 -13.78 0.95
CA GLY A 257 -6.26 -14.78 0.40
C GLY A 257 -6.43 -14.70 -1.12
N ALA A 258 -6.15 -13.54 -1.72
CA ALA A 258 -6.20 -13.37 -3.16
C ALA A 258 -4.90 -13.78 -3.88
N ILE A 259 -3.80 -13.95 -3.15
CA ILE A 259 -2.50 -14.29 -3.74
C ILE A 259 -2.45 -15.77 -4.09
N LYS A 260 -2.01 -16.08 -5.31
CA LYS A 260 -1.68 -17.45 -5.73
C LYS A 260 -0.35 -17.88 -5.10
N GLY A 261 -0.41 -18.18 -3.80
CA GLY A 261 0.73 -18.46 -2.93
C GLY A 261 1.37 -19.84 -3.12
N GLY A 262 2.19 -20.26 -2.15
CA GLY A 262 2.86 -21.56 -2.13
C GLY A 262 4.00 -21.70 -3.15
N ARG A 263 4.55 -20.58 -3.62
CA ARG A 263 5.54 -20.52 -4.71
C ARG A 263 6.65 -19.52 -4.40
N VAL A 264 7.83 -19.80 -4.93
CA VAL A 264 8.93 -18.84 -5.02
C VAL A 264 9.14 -18.52 -6.49
N ILE A 265 8.99 -17.26 -6.86
CA ILE A 265 9.26 -16.77 -8.22
C ILE A 265 10.65 -16.16 -8.21
N ALA A 266 11.62 -16.87 -8.79
CA ALA A 266 13.00 -16.40 -8.87
C ALA A 266 13.71 -16.98 -10.09
N ASP A 267 14.49 -16.14 -10.75
CA ASP A 267 15.64 -16.58 -11.55
C ASP A 267 16.87 -16.44 -10.64
N TRP A 268 17.31 -17.52 -10.01
CA TRP A 268 18.32 -17.47 -8.93
C TRP A 268 19.74 -17.44 -9.51
N PRO A 269 20.50 -16.34 -9.34
CA PRO A 269 21.81 -16.20 -9.97
C PRO A 269 22.92 -16.98 -9.25
N GLY A 270 22.69 -17.42 -8.01
CA GLY A 270 23.68 -18.06 -7.15
C GLY A 270 24.51 -17.07 -6.30
N LEU A 271 25.38 -17.62 -5.45
CA LEU A 271 26.20 -16.86 -4.47
C LEU A 271 27.71 -17.02 -4.66
N LYS A 272 28.17 -17.65 -5.75
CA LYS A 272 29.61 -17.71 -6.04
C LYS A 272 30.13 -16.28 -6.27
N PRO A 273 31.39 -15.97 -5.94
CA PRO A 273 31.92 -14.61 -6.09
C PRO A 273 31.70 -13.98 -7.47
N ALA A 274 31.84 -14.77 -8.55
CA ALA A 274 31.62 -14.32 -9.92
C ALA A 274 30.14 -14.08 -10.30
N GLN A 275 29.20 -14.55 -9.48
CA GLN A 275 27.75 -14.39 -9.67
C GLN A 275 27.20 -13.21 -8.87
N LEU A 276 27.96 -12.70 -7.89
CA LEU A 276 27.56 -11.54 -7.10
C LEU A 276 27.67 -10.27 -7.94
N TYR A 277 26.67 -9.39 -7.81
CA TYR A 277 26.72 -8.07 -8.40
C TYR A 277 27.88 -7.28 -7.82
N GLN A 278 28.78 -6.84 -8.71
CA GLN A 278 30.02 -6.16 -8.36
C GLN A 278 30.88 -6.94 -7.33
N GLY A 279 30.74 -8.27 -7.28
CA GLY A 279 31.47 -9.13 -6.34
C GLY A 279 31.02 -9.04 -4.87
N ARG A 280 29.94 -8.29 -4.57
CA ARG A 280 29.53 -7.96 -3.19
C ARG A 280 28.07 -8.31 -2.88
N ASP A 281 27.16 -7.92 -3.77
CA ASP A 281 25.71 -8.00 -3.51
C ASP A 281 25.07 -9.17 -4.26
N LEU A 282 23.90 -9.62 -3.82
CA LEU A 282 23.07 -10.51 -4.65
C LEU A 282 22.63 -9.75 -5.91
N ALA A 283 22.81 -10.37 -7.08
CA ALA A 283 22.37 -9.78 -8.34
C ALA A 283 20.84 -9.75 -8.43
N PRO A 284 20.21 -8.58 -8.66
CA PRO A 284 18.78 -8.50 -8.91
C PRO A 284 18.43 -9.18 -10.24
N THR A 285 17.43 -10.06 -10.22
CA THR A 285 16.95 -10.77 -11.42
C THR A 285 15.51 -10.41 -11.77
N SER A 286 14.88 -9.55 -10.99
CA SER A 286 13.53 -9.06 -11.22
C SER A 286 13.38 -7.63 -10.70
N ASP A 287 12.52 -6.85 -11.36
CA ASP A 287 12.21 -5.48 -10.98
C ASP A 287 11.00 -5.47 -10.03
N VAL A 288 11.13 -4.81 -8.87
CA VAL A 288 10.04 -4.66 -7.89
C VAL A 288 8.80 -4.00 -8.53
N ARG A 289 9.00 -3.08 -9.48
CA ARG A 289 7.90 -2.44 -10.23
C ARG A 289 7.12 -3.47 -11.04
N ALA A 290 7.76 -4.50 -11.61
CA ALA A 290 7.05 -5.54 -12.33
C ALA A 290 6.07 -6.29 -11.43
N VAL A 291 6.48 -6.60 -10.19
CA VAL A 291 5.63 -7.25 -9.18
C VAL A 291 4.46 -6.35 -8.78
N LEU A 292 4.73 -5.08 -8.43
CA LEU A 292 3.70 -4.13 -8.02
C LEU A 292 2.70 -3.84 -9.14
N LYS A 293 3.18 -3.70 -10.39
CA LYS A 293 2.32 -3.58 -11.56
C LYS A 293 1.43 -4.79 -11.77
N GLY A 294 1.98 -5.99 -11.58
CA GLY A 294 1.24 -7.24 -11.65
C GLY A 294 0.09 -7.28 -10.65
N LEU A 295 0.38 -7.00 -9.39
CA LEU A 295 -0.64 -6.90 -8.34
C LEU A 295 -1.72 -5.89 -8.68
N LEU A 296 -1.35 -4.67 -9.07
CA LEU A 296 -2.32 -3.62 -9.38
C LEU A 296 -3.16 -3.94 -10.62
N ALA A 297 -2.57 -4.58 -11.63
CA ALA A 297 -3.29 -5.04 -12.81
C ALA A 297 -4.31 -6.13 -12.46
N GLU A 298 -3.93 -7.13 -11.66
CA GLU A 298 -4.77 -8.29 -11.35
C GLU A 298 -5.76 -8.04 -10.20
N GLN A 299 -5.45 -7.13 -9.28
CA GLN A 299 -6.37 -6.72 -8.20
C GLN A 299 -7.39 -5.68 -8.64
N PHE A 300 -6.95 -4.66 -9.39
CA PHE A 300 -7.76 -3.48 -9.69
C PHE A 300 -8.06 -3.30 -11.18
N GLY A 301 -7.60 -4.21 -12.04
CA GLY A 301 -7.86 -4.14 -13.48
C GLY A 301 -7.12 -3.00 -14.19
N LEU A 302 -6.03 -2.47 -13.62
CA LEU A 302 -5.29 -1.36 -14.22
C LEU A 302 -4.52 -1.82 -15.46
N SER A 303 -4.66 -1.06 -16.55
CA SER A 303 -3.95 -1.34 -17.80
C SER A 303 -2.44 -1.10 -17.67
N ALA A 304 -1.65 -1.82 -18.46
CA ALA A 304 -0.19 -1.66 -18.50
C ALA A 304 0.25 -0.22 -18.84
N ALA A 305 -0.52 0.50 -19.68
CA ALA A 305 -0.25 1.90 -20.02
C ALA A 305 -0.43 2.82 -18.80
N VAL A 306 -1.57 2.73 -18.09
CA VAL A 306 -1.80 3.51 -16.86
C VAL A 306 -0.71 3.20 -15.82
N LEU A 307 -0.34 1.94 -15.69
CA LEU A 307 0.71 1.50 -14.78
C LEU A 307 2.10 2.04 -15.16
N GLY A 308 2.44 2.10 -16.45
CA GLY A 308 3.74 2.58 -16.94
C GLY A 308 3.89 4.10 -17.05
N ASP A 309 2.77 4.83 -17.16
CA ASP A 309 2.80 6.27 -17.42
C ASP A 309 2.36 7.11 -16.22
N LYS A 310 1.45 6.59 -15.39
CA LYS A 310 0.83 7.34 -14.28
C LYS A 310 1.22 6.82 -12.91
N VAL A 311 1.20 5.49 -12.73
CA VAL A 311 1.49 4.89 -11.42
C VAL A 311 3.00 4.75 -11.19
N PHE A 312 3.71 4.24 -12.19
CA PHE A 312 5.17 4.15 -12.20
C PHE A 312 5.72 4.88 -13.43
N PRO A 313 5.80 6.22 -13.41
CA PRO A 313 6.27 6.99 -14.56
C PRO A 313 7.61 6.48 -15.11
N ASP A 314 7.80 6.63 -16.42
CA ASP A 314 9.01 6.26 -17.16
C ASP A 314 9.37 4.76 -17.06
N SER A 315 8.38 3.89 -16.84
CA SER A 315 8.61 2.46 -16.69
C SER A 315 7.82 1.59 -17.67
N GLY A 316 7.36 2.13 -18.80
CA GLY A 316 6.56 1.39 -19.80
C GLY A 316 7.18 0.05 -20.26
N GLU A 317 8.51 -0.02 -20.33
CA GLU A 317 9.26 -1.25 -20.67
C GLU A 317 9.19 -2.34 -19.59
N VAL A 318 8.96 -1.95 -18.33
CA VAL A 318 8.81 -2.90 -17.22
C VAL A 318 7.40 -3.48 -17.24
N LYS A 319 7.28 -4.67 -17.82
CA LYS A 319 6.01 -5.38 -17.97
C LYS A 319 5.47 -5.83 -16.60
N PRO A 320 4.14 -5.76 -16.38
CA PRO A 320 3.51 -6.36 -15.20
C PRO A 320 3.83 -7.87 -15.11
N MET A 321 4.27 -8.32 -13.94
CA MET A 321 4.36 -9.74 -13.63
C MET A 321 2.94 -10.33 -13.61
N ARG A 322 2.78 -11.55 -14.11
CA ARG A 322 1.47 -12.20 -14.25
C ARG A 322 1.34 -13.38 -13.30
N ASP A 323 0.11 -13.84 -13.14
CA ASP A 323 -0.24 -15.03 -12.36
C ASP A 323 0.11 -14.85 -10.88
N LEU A 324 -0.06 -13.64 -10.33
CA LEU A 324 0.17 -13.34 -8.92
C LEU A 324 -1.10 -13.53 -8.07
N VAL A 325 -2.26 -13.21 -8.64
CA VAL A 325 -3.58 -13.28 -8.00
C VAL A 325 -4.38 -14.45 -8.57
N ALA A 326 -5.15 -15.13 -7.71
CA ALA A 326 -5.98 -16.29 -8.05
C ALA A 326 -7.29 -15.93 -8.77
#